data_AF-X1QG04-F1
#
_entry.id   AF-X1QG04-F1
#
_cell.length_a   1.000
_cell.length_b   1.000
_cell.length_c   1.000
_cell.angle_alpha   90.00
_cell.angle_beta   90.00
_cell.angle_gamma   90.00
#
_symmetry.space_group_name_H-M   'P 1'
#
loop_
_entity.id
_entity.type
_entity.pdbx_description
1 polymer ?
#
loop_
_entity_poly.entity_id
_entity_poly.type
_entity_poly.pdbx_seq_one_letter_code
_entity_poly.pdbx_strand_id
1 'polypeptide(L)'
;LFCESFGKEPDYHSAVATACGVTYQLALEKASCLDREKVRDALVSLDAMTFYGRIKFNQEGVDIYNPMVAVQIQQGGVVTIWPEQLSTGSGRYPTPPWGEREPD
;
A
#
# COMPACT_ATOMS: atom_id res chain seq x y z
N LEU A 1 1.72 -10.00 16.66
CA LEU A 1 2.38 -8.68 16.87
C LEU A 1 1.41 -7.50 16.74
N PHE A 2 0.97 -7.07 15.54
CA PHE A 2 0.11 -5.87 15.44
C PHE A 2 -1.21 -6.01 16.22
N CYS A 3 -1.97 -7.08 15.99
CA CYS A 3 -3.24 -7.30 16.67
C CYS A 3 -3.08 -7.47 18.19
N GLU A 4 -1.97 -8.05 18.64
CA GLU A 4 -1.64 -8.18 20.07
C GLU A 4 -1.36 -6.82 20.71
N SER A 5 -0.67 -5.92 20.01
CA SER A 5 -0.33 -4.58 20.52
C SER A 5 -1.48 -3.59 20.48
N PHE A 6 -2.38 -3.70 19.48
CA PHE A 6 -3.40 -2.68 19.20
C PHE A 6 -4.84 -3.18 19.30
N GLY A 7 -5.07 -4.47 19.51
CA GLY A 7 -6.41 -5.05 19.67
C GLY A 7 -7.30 -4.96 18.42
N LYS A 8 -6.73 -4.72 17.24
CA LYS A 8 -7.43 -4.61 15.96
C LYS A 8 -6.56 -5.10 14.80
N GLU A 9 -7.22 -5.47 13.69
CA GLU A 9 -6.52 -5.75 12.43
C GLU A 9 -5.86 -4.47 11.87
N PRO A 10 -4.68 -4.57 11.24
CA PRO A 10 -4.04 -3.44 10.59
C PRO A 10 -4.83 -3.03 9.35
N ASP A 11 -5.05 -1.72 9.21
CA ASP A 11 -5.51 -1.16 7.94
C ASP A 11 -4.37 -1.07 6.91
N TYR A 12 -4.75 -0.80 5.67
CA TYR A 12 -3.82 -0.62 4.56
C TYR A 12 -2.75 0.44 4.84
N HIS A 13 -3.09 1.53 5.53
CA HIS A 13 -2.15 2.61 5.83
C HIS A 13 -1.09 2.18 6.84
N SER A 14 -1.48 1.40 7.85
CA SER A 14 -0.58 0.81 8.84
C SER A 14 0.43 -0.14 8.18
N ALA A 15 -0.04 -0.92 7.20
CA ALA A 15 0.80 -1.81 6.41
C ALA A 15 1.79 -1.02 5.53
N VAL A 16 1.31 -0.03 4.76
CA VAL A 16 2.15 0.85 3.91
C VAL A 16 3.23 1.58 4.71
N ALA A 17 2.87 2.17 5.86
CA ALA A 17 3.81 2.92 6.67
C ALA A 17 4.94 2.01 7.20
N THR A 18 4.59 0.80 7.63
CA THR A 18 5.57 -0.21 8.06
C THR A 18 6.46 -0.65 6.90
N ALA A 19 5.88 -0.87 5.72
CA ALA A 19 6.63 -1.23 4.51
C ALA A 19 7.64 -0.15 4.10
N CYS A 20 7.31 1.14 4.27
CA CYS A 20 8.24 2.24 4.04
C CYS A 20 9.48 2.14 4.96
N GLY A 21 9.28 1.87 6.26
CA GLY A 21 10.37 1.64 7.20
C GLY A 21 11.25 0.45 6.82
N VAL A 22 10.64 -0.68 6.46
CA VAL A 22 11.35 -1.89 5.98
C VAL A 22 12.15 -1.59 4.71
N THR A 23 11.55 -0.86 3.76
CA THR A 23 12.22 -0.46 2.51
C THR A 23 13.47 0.38 2.79
N TYR A 24 13.36 1.32 3.72
CA TYR A 24 14.48 2.17 4.11
C TYR A 24 15.58 1.37 4.82
N GLN A 25 15.22 0.45 5.71
CA GLN A 25 16.16 -0.48 6.34
C GLN A 25 16.94 -1.27 5.28
N LEU A 26 16.25 -1.90 4.32
CA LEU A 26 16.89 -2.69 3.27
C LEU A 26 17.86 -1.85 2.42
N ALA A 27 17.50 -0.61 2.13
CA ALA A 27 18.39 0.30 1.41
C ALA A 27 19.63 0.69 2.22
N LEU A 28 19.48 0.94 3.52
CA LEU A 28 20.61 1.22 4.42
C LEU A 28 21.56 0.03 4.51
N GLU A 29 21.03 -1.19 4.65
CA GLU A 29 21.81 -2.42 4.67
C GLU A 29 22.58 -2.60 3.36
N LYS A 30 21.89 -2.41 2.22
CA LYS A 30 22.50 -2.48 0.88
C LYS A 30 23.58 -1.42 0.66
N ALA A 31 23.37 -0.19 1.14
CA ALA A 31 24.36 0.90 1.03
C ALA A 31 25.56 0.72 1.96
N SER A 32 25.39 -0.05 3.05
CA SER A 32 26.41 -0.29 4.08
C SER A 32 27.04 1.00 4.65
N CYS A 33 26.27 2.09 4.64
CA CYS A 33 26.66 3.39 5.18
C CYS A 33 25.41 4.27 5.34
N LEU A 34 25.59 5.43 5.98
CA LEU A 34 24.53 6.42 6.21
C LEU A 34 24.65 7.62 5.26
N ASP A 35 25.43 7.51 4.19
CA ASP A 35 25.55 8.58 3.20
C ASP A 35 24.24 8.71 2.39
N ARG A 36 23.69 9.92 2.35
CA ARG A 36 22.38 10.20 1.74
C ARG A 36 22.31 9.78 0.27
N GLU A 37 23.34 10.08 -0.52
CA GLU A 37 23.34 9.76 -1.95
C GLU A 37 23.45 8.24 -2.16
N LYS A 38 24.33 7.58 -1.42
CA LYS A 38 24.46 6.11 -1.49
C LYS A 38 23.19 5.38 -1.08
N VAL A 39 22.49 5.85 -0.04
CA VAL A 39 21.20 5.27 0.39
C VAL A 39 20.12 5.51 -0.66
N ARG A 40 20.07 6.69 -1.29
CA ARG A 40 19.16 6.96 -2.39
C ARG A 40 19.43 6.04 -3.58
N ASP A 41 20.69 5.83 -3.95
CA ASP A 41 21.06 4.95 -5.07
C ASP A 41 20.73 3.47 -4.73
N ALA A 42 20.87 3.08 -3.46
CA ALA A 42 20.42 1.78 -2.98
C ALA A 42 18.89 1.63 -3.06
N LEU A 43 18.10 2.66 -2.71
CA LEU A 43 16.65 2.68 -2.88
C LEU A 43 16.24 2.55 -4.35
N VAL A 44 16.87 3.31 -5.24
CA VAL A 44 16.57 3.28 -6.69
C VAL A 44 16.87 1.90 -7.29
N SER A 45 17.93 1.24 -6.82
CA SER A 45 18.29 -0.11 -7.27
C SER A 45 17.61 -1.23 -6.48
N LEU A 46 16.68 -0.91 -5.58
CA LEU A 46 16.04 -1.90 -4.72
C LEU A 46 15.00 -2.71 -5.51
N ASP A 47 15.05 -4.02 -5.28
CA ASP A 47 14.09 -4.99 -5.82
C ASP A 47 13.97 -6.09 -4.76
N ALA A 48 12.99 -5.96 -3.87
CA ALA A 48 12.91 -6.76 -2.66
C ALA A 48 11.49 -7.25 -2.38
N MET A 49 11.38 -8.48 -1.87
CA MET A 49 10.12 -9.03 -1.36
C MET A 49 9.97 -8.66 0.11
N THR A 50 8.82 -8.11 0.48
CA THR A 50 8.47 -7.76 1.87
C THR A 50 7.14 -8.40 2.25
N PHE A 51 6.70 -8.24 3.50
CA PHE A 51 5.37 -8.66 3.92
C PHE A 51 4.23 -7.92 3.18
N TYR A 52 4.53 -6.72 2.66
CA TYR A 52 3.59 -5.87 1.93
C TYR A 52 3.57 -6.17 0.43
N GLY A 53 4.40 -7.11 -0.04
CA GLY A 53 4.59 -7.42 -1.46
C GLY A 53 6.00 -7.06 -1.94
N ARG A 54 6.21 -7.23 -3.24
CA ARG A 54 7.47 -6.83 -3.89
C ARG A 54 7.52 -5.32 -4.00
N ILE A 55 8.67 -4.72 -3.73
CA ILE A 55 8.89 -3.27 -3.80
C ILE A 55 10.00 -3.01 -4.82
N LYS A 56 9.70 -2.15 -5.79
CA LYS A 56 10.65 -1.68 -6.81
C LYS A 56 10.22 -0.33 -7.37
N PHE A 57 11.15 0.60 -7.47
CA PHE A 57 10.87 1.95 -7.95
C PHE A 57 11.24 2.12 -9.41
N ASN A 58 10.42 2.86 -10.17
CA ASN A 58 10.78 3.36 -11.48
C ASN A 58 11.66 4.64 -11.36
N GLN A 59 12.05 5.23 -12.50
CA GLN A 59 12.87 6.44 -12.52
C GLN A 59 12.19 7.67 -11.89
N GLU A 60 10.86 7.65 -11.78
CA GLU A 60 10.05 8.71 -11.16
C GLU A 60 9.88 8.49 -9.64
N GLY A 61 10.42 7.39 -9.10
CA GLY A 61 10.27 7.02 -7.69
C GLY A 61 8.94 6.35 -7.35
N VAL A 62 8.20 5.86 -8.35
CA VAL A 62 6.91 5.17 -8.16
C VAL A 62 7.14 3.68 -7.96
N ASP A 63 6.52 3.10 -6.94
CA ASP A 63 6.48 1.65 -6.75
C ASP A 63 5.63 0.98 -7.85
N ILE A 64 6.26 0.13 -8.65
CA ILE A 64 5.63 -0.49 -9.82
C ILE A 64 4.83 -1.76 -9.50
N TYR A 65 4.96 -2.30 -8.30
CA TYR A 65 4.30 -3.55 -7.90
C TYR A 65 3.11 -3.35 -6.97
N ASN A 66 3.02 -2.20 -6.30
CA ASN A 66 1.94 -1.88 -5.36
C ASN A 66 1.14 -0.66 -5.85
N PRO A 67 0.37 -0.78 -6.94
CA PRO A 67 -0.40 0.33 -7.50
C PRO A 67 -1.50 0.78 -6.55
N MET A 68 -1.87 2.05 -6.65
CA MET A 68 -3.04 2.58 -5.94
C MET A 68 -4.33 2.00 -6.53
N VAL A 69 -5.24 1.60 -5.64
CA VAL A 69 -6.58 1.13 -6.00
C VAL A 69 -7.62 2.20 -5.68
N ALA A 70 -8.65 2.30 -6.51
CA ALA A 70 -9.83 3.09 -6.20
C ALA A 70 -10.84 2.19 -5.49
N VAL A 71 -11.36 2.68 -4.36
CA VAL A 71 -12.36 1.97 -3.56
C VAL A 71 -13.65 2.76 -3.44
N GLN A 72 -14.77 2.07 -3.29
CA GLN A 72 -16.07 2.64 -2.99
C GLN A 72 -16.69 1.89 -1.81
N ILE A 73 -17.26 2.62 -0.85
CA ILE A 73 -18.08 2.00 0.19
C ILE A 73 -19.42 1.59 -0.41
N GLN A 74 -19.73 0.30 -0.34
CA GLN A 74 -20.99 -0.29 -0.80
C GLN A 74 -21.52 -1.24 0.26
N GLN A 75 -22.76 -1.03 0.74
CA GLN A 75 -23.39 -1.85 1.78
C GLN A 75 -22.49 -2.00 3.03
N GLY A 76 -21.90 -0.89 3.48
CA GLY A 76 -20.95 -0.84 4.61
C GLY A 76 -19.58 -1.48 4.37
N GLY A 77 -19.35 -2.11 3.21
CA GLY A 77 -18.08 -2.76 2.86
C GLY A 77 -17.21 -1.92 1.92
N VAL A 78 -15.89 -2.09 2.01
CA VAL A 78 -14.93 -1.52 1.05
C VAL A 78 -14.90 -2.41 -0.20
N VAL A 79 -15.30 -1.86 -1.35
CA VAL A 79 -15.22 -2.53 -2.66
C VAL A 79 -14.14 -1.88 -3.51
N THR A 80 -13.18 -2.66 -4.00
CA THR A 80 -12.20 -2.18 -4.97
C THR A 80 -12.85 -2.11 -6.36
N ILE A 81 -12.93 -0.91 -6.92
CA ILE A 81 -13.63 -0.66 -8.20
C ILE A 81 -12.69 -0.46 -9.38
N TRP A 82 -11.40 -0.17 -9.13
CA TRP A 82 -10.39 0.02 -10.17
C TRP A 82 -8.98 -0.19 -9.58
N PRO A 83 -7.98 -0.70 -10.34
CA PRO A 83 -8.06 -1.18 -11.72
C PRO A 83 -8.88 -2.46 -11.87
N GLU A 84 -9.39 -2.73 -13.07
CA GLU A 84 -10.28 -3.88 -13.34
C GLU A 84 -9.65 -5.22 -12.92
N GLN A 85 -8.34 -5.37 -13.10
CA GLN A 85 -7.62 -6.59 -12.74
C GLN A 85 -7.56 -6.84 -11.22
N LEU A 86 -7.78 -5.80 -10.41
CA LEU A 86 -7.80 -5.86 -8.95
C LEU A 86 -9.20 -5.58 -8.39
N SER A 87 -10.21 -5.42 -9.25
CA SER A 87 -11.57 -5.08 -8.85
C SER A 87 -12.22 -6.25 -8.11
N THR A 88 -12.83 -5.95 -6.98
CA THR A 88 -13.70 -6.88 -6.24
C THR A 88 -15.19 -6.63 -6.51
N GLY A 89 -15.51 -5.59 -7.29
CA GLY A 89 -16.86 -5.24 -7.71
C GLY A 89 -16.89 -3.98 -8.57
N SER A 90 -18.00 -3.77 -9.29
CA SER A 90 -18.16 -2.60 -10.16
C SER A 90 -18.46 -1.32 -9.36
N GLY A 91 -17.98 -0.18 -9.87
CA GLY A 91 -18.36 1.13 -9.35
C GLY A 91 -19.85 1.41 -9.56
N ARG A 92 -20.51 1.99 -8.55
CA ARG A 92 -21.93 2.39 -8.60
C ARG A 92 -22.06 3.88 -8.90
N TYR A 93 -22.70 4.21 -10.00
CA TYR A 93 -23.05 5.58 -10.40
C TYR A 93 -24.48 5.65 -10.94
N PRO A 94 -25.32 6.64 -10.52
CA PRO A 94 -25.04 7.59 -9.45
C PRO A 94 -24.90 6.87 -8.10
N THR A 95 -23.96 7.30 -7.27
CA THR A 95 -23.80 6.71 -5.94
C THR A 95 -24.99 7.13 -5.05
N PRO A 96 -25.65 6.21 -4.34
CA PRO A 96 -26.78 6.54 -3.46
C PRO A 96 -26.46 7.66 -2.46
N PRO A 97 -27.44 8.37 -1.89
CA PRO A 97 -27.23 9.25 -0.75
C PRO A 97 -26.52 8.53 0.41
N TRP A 98 -25.80 9.26 1.26
CA TRP A 98 -25.00 8.67 2.34
C TRP A 98 -25.78 7.71 3.26
N GLY A 99 -27.04 8.04 3.58
CA GLY A 99 -27.91 7.22 4.43
C GLY A 99 -28.36 5.89 3.81
N GLU A 100 -28.13 5.68 2.51
CA GLU A 100 -28.49 4.47 1.76
C GLU A 100 -27.26 3.61 1.40
N ARG A 101 -26.10 3.89 2.01
CA ARG A 101 -24.83 3.18 1.73
C ARG A 101 -24.41 2.19 2.81
N GLU A 102 -25.00 2.28 4.00
CA GLU A 102 -24.77 1.36 5.11
C GLU A 102 -25.45 0.00 4.84
N PRO A 103 -25.06 -1.08 5.55
CA PRO A 103 -25.85 -2.31 5.57
C PRO A 103 -27.18 -2.06 6.30
N ASP A 104 -28.23 -2.80 5.94
CA ASP A 104 -29.51 -2.82 6.68
C ASP A 104 -29.33 -3.28 8.14
#